data_AF-A0A9E4IP56-F1
#
_entry.id   AF-A0A9E4IP56-F1
#
_cell.length_a   1.000
_cell.length_b   1.000
_cell.length_c   1.000
_cell.angle_alpha   90.00
_cell.angle_beta   90.00
_cell.angle_gamma   90.00
#
_symmetry.space_group_name_H-M   'P 1'
#
loop_
_entity.id
_entity.type
_entity.pdbx_description
1 polymer ?
#
loop_
_entity_poly.entity_id
_entity_poly.type
_entity_poly.pdbx_seq_one_letter_code
_entity_poly.pdbx_strand_id
1 'polypeptide(L)'
;MRDGVYTTGQADRGAVLYDDQCAVCHGAIRQFVPEMAALLGDHNFRNAWRGRSLGEMFGYIRETMPQDAPGTLTAAQTAEIVAHILRGNRLPAGETVLPEDEETLDAIPFDP
;
A
#
# COMPACT_ATOMS: atom_id res chain seq x y z
N MET A 1 -10.13 -19.14 -5.76
CA MET A 1 -9.97 -17.95 -4.90
C MET A 1 -8.48 -17.74 -4.76
N ARG A 2 -7.97 -16.53 -5.00
CA ARG A 2 -6.56 -16.25 -4.68
C ARG A 2 -6.51 -15.98 -3.19
N ASP A 3 -5.72 -16.76 -2.46
CA ASP A 3 -5.49 -16.51 -1.05
C ASP A 3 -4.83 -15.13 -0.89
N GLY A 4 -5.40 -14.29 -0.03
CA GLY A 4 -4.88 -12.94 0.19
C GLY A 4 -3.51 -12.97 0.88
N VAL A 5 -2.66 -12.01 0.54
CA VAL A 5 -1.27 -11.91 1.06
C VAL A 5 -1.15 -10.99 2.28
N TYR A 6 -2.28 -10.50 2.80
CA TYR A 6 -2.35 -9.61 3.96
C TYR A 6 -3.58 -9.95 4.80
N THR A 7 -3.56 -9.60 6.09
CA THR A 7 -4.72 -9.80 6.97
C THR A 7 -5.63 -8.58 7.04
N THR A 8 -6.91 -8.78 7.33
CA THR A 8 -7.85 -7.68 7.60
C THR A 8 -7.33 -6.73 8.68
N GLY A 9 -6.81 -7.28 9.79
CA GLY A 9 -6.27 -6.47 10.88
C GLY A 9 -5.06 -5.62 10.48
N GLN A 10 -4.23 -6.10 9.55
CA GLN A 10 -3.11 -5.33 9.01
C GLN A 10 -3.61 -4.16 8.15
N ALA A 11 -4.57 -4.40 7.25
CA ALA A 11 -5.15 -3.34 6.44
C ALA A 11 -5.96 -2.32 7.25
N ASP A 12 -6.52 -2.71 8.40
CA ASP A 12 -7.21 -1.81 9.32
C ASP A 12 -6.24 -0.87 10.04
N ARG A 13 -5.13 -1.38 10.57
CA ARG A 13 -4.07 -0.54 11.14
C ARG A 13 -3.44 0.37 10.08
N GLY A 14 -3.23 -0.16 8.88
CA GLY A 14 -2.78 0.61 7.71
C GLY A 14 -3.74 1.73 7.31
N ALA A 15 -5.05 1.55 7.48
CA ALA A 15 -6.03 2.60 7.20
C ALA A 15 -5.87 3.81 8.13
N VAL A 16 -5.64 3.55 9.43
CA VAL A 16 -5.40 4.61 10.41
C VAL A 16 -4.13 5.38 10.06
N LEU A 17 -3.04 4.67 9.75
CA LEU A 17 -1.78 5.30 9.32
C LEU A 17 -1.95 6.09 8.00
N TYR A 18 -2.71 5.56 7.06
CA TYR A 18 -2.98 6.20 5.78
C TYR A 18 -3.73 7.52 5.94
N ASP A 19 -4.77 7.53 6.78
CA ASP A 19 -5.55 8.73 7.07
C ASP A 19 -4.67 9.81 7.72
N ASP A 20 -3.77 9.41 8.62
CA ASP A 20 -2.88 10.33 9.34
C ASP A 20 -1.71 10.86 8.47
N GLN A 21 -1.16 10.05 7.57
CA GLN A 21 0.14 10.32 6.92
C GLN A 21 0.08 10.44 5.40
N CYS A 22 -0.98 9.94 4.74
CA CYS A 22 -1.03 9.80 3.28
C CYS A 22 -2.20 10.56 2.66
N ALA A 23 -3.36 10.57 3.33
CA ALA A 23 -4.60 11.11 2.79
C ALA A 23 -4.55 12.62 2.54
N VAL A 24 -3.67 13.36 3.23
CA VAL A 24 -3.45 14.80 3.01
C VAL A 24 -3.00 15.12 1.58
N CYS A 25 -2.23 14.22 0.95
CA CYS A 25 -1.72 14.39 -0.41
C CYS A 25 -2.42 13.49 -1.43
N HIS A 26 -2.84 12.27 -1.05
CA HIS A 26 -3.41 11.27 -1.98
C HIS A 26 -4.94 11.15 -1.91
N GLY A 27 -5.58 11.80 -0.93
CA GLY A 27 -7.00 11.64 -0.65
C GLY A 27 -7.32 10.24 -0.12
N ALA A 28 -8.61 9.89 -0.01
CA ALA A 28 -8.97 8.49 0.27
C ALA A 28 -8.68 7.63 -0.97
N ILE A 29 -8.15 6.42 -0.80
CA ILE A 29 -7.63 5.54 -1.88
C ILE A 29 -8.54 5.41 -3.12
N ARG A 30 -9.85 5.52 -2.94
CA ARG A 30 -10.85 5.31 -4.00
C ARG A 30 -11.67 6.55 -4.34
N GLN A 31 -11.39 7.66 -3.70
CA GLN A 31 -12.08 8.91 -3.91
C GLN A 31 -11.14 9.86 -4.63
N PHE A 32 -11.45 10.13 -5.89
CA PHE A 32 -10.73 11.15 -6.63
C PHE A 32 -10.99 12.52 -6.00
N VAL A 33 -9.91 13.23 -5.69
CA VAL A 33 -9.95 14.64 -5.30
C VAL A 33 -9.10 15.42 -6.30
N PRO A 34 -9.68 16.41 -7.01
CA PRO A 34 -8.91 17.26 -7.91
C PRO A 34 -7.71 17.90 -7.19
N GLU A 35 -6.61 18.10 -7.91
CA GLU A 35 -5.39 18.79 -7.44
C GLU A 35 -4.53 18.05 -6.40
N MET A 36 -4.90 16.83 -6.01
CA MET A 36 -4.09 15.94 -5.17
C MET A 36 -3.10 15.07 -5.98
N ALA A 37 -2.15 14.46 -5.29
CA ALA A 37 -1.26 13.43 -5.84
C ALA A 37 -2.06 12.21 -6.34
N ALA A 38 -1.39 11.31 -7.07
CA ALA A 38 -2.03 10.18 -7.74
C ALA A 38 -2.90 9.33 -6.78
N LEU A 39 -4.09 8.99 -7.25
CA LEU A 39 -5.04 8.15 -6.50
C LEU A 39 -4.54 6.70 -6.47
N LEU A 40 -4.31 6.16 -5.27
CA LEU A 40 -3.62 4.87 -5.09
C LEU A 40 -4.52 3.63 -5.32
N GLY A 41 -5.71 3.81 -5.90
CA GLY A 41 -6.67 2.74 -6.19
C GLY A 41 -7.36 2.88 -7.55
N ASP A 42 -6.88 3.80 -8.40
CA ASP A 42 -7.47 4.07 -9.71
C ASP A 42 -6.93 3.12 -10.80
N HIS A 43 -7.31 3.36 -12.05
CA HIS A 43 -6.80 2.57 -13.16
C HIS A 43 -5.33 2.87 -13.50
N ASN A 44 -4.88 4.11 -13.31
CA ASN A 44 -3.52 4.52 -13.64
C ASN A 44 -2.50 3.90 -12.67
N PHE A 45 -2.79 3.97 -11.37
CA PHE A 45 -2.00 3.30 -10.33
C PHE A 45 -1.91 1.80 -10.62
N ARG A 46 -3.05 1.15 -10.87
CA ARG A 46 -3.07 -0.29 -11.16
C ARG A 46 -2.23 -0.65 -12.37
N ASN A 47 -2.26 0.14 -13.44
CA ASN A 47 -1.44 -0.14 -14.63
C ASN A 47 0.04 0.16 -14.42
N ALA A 48 0.38 1.18 -13.63
CA ALA A 48 1.77 1.49 -13.31
C ALA A 48 2.44 0.43 -12.41
N TRP A 49 1.65 -0.23 -11.57
CA TRP A 49 2.16 -1.22 -10.61
C TRP A 49 1.88 -2.68 -10.98
N ARG A 50 0.96 -2.97 -11.90
CA ARG A 50 0.65 -4.35 -12.29
C ARG A 50 1.91 -5.09 -12.73
N GLY A 51 2.17 -6.24 -12.09
CA GLY A 51 3.31 -7.09 -12.37
C GLY A 51 4.62 -6.68 -11.69
N ARG A 52 4.68 -5.51 -11.04
CA ARG A 52 5.77 -5.12 -10.15
C ARG A 52 5.63 -5.81 -8.79
N SER A 53 6.71 -5.95 -8.06
CA SER A 53 6.67 -6.62 -6.76
C SER A 53 6.07 -5.73 -5.66
N LEU A 54 5.59 -6.34 -4.58
CA LEU A 54 5.24 -5.63 -3.37
C LEU A 54 6.48 -5.11 -2.64
N GLY A 55 7.65 -5.71 -2.86
CA GLY A 55 8.93 -5.22 -2.36
C GLY A 55 9.28 -3.85 -2.96
N GLU A 56 9.16 -3.71 -4.29
CA GLU A 56 9.32 -2.42 -4.96
C GLU A 56 8.37 -1.35 -4.43
N MET A 57 7.11 -1.70 -4.13
CA MET A 57 6.14 -0.78 -3.58
C MET A 57 6.49 -0.39 -2.12
N PHE A 58 6.87 -1.38 -1.32
CA PHE A 58 7.30 -1.20 0.05
C PHE A 58 8.53 -0.31 0.15
N GLY A 59 9.58 -0.60 -0.63
CA GLY A 59 10.80 0.20 -0.70
C GLY A 59 10.50 1.63 -1.13
N TYR A 60 9.71 1.81 -2.20
CA TYR A 60 9.32 3.13 -2.67
C TYR A 60 8.61 3.97 -1.59
N ILE A 61 7.64 3.38 -0.88
CA ILE A 61 6.94 4.07 0.22
C ILE A 61 7.94 4.40 1.32
N ARG A 62 8.78 3.45 1.72
CA ARG A 62 9.73 3.65 2.82
C ARG A 62 10.77 4.73 2.51
N GLU A 63 11.23 4.83 1.27
CA GLU A 63 12.29 5.76 0.88
C GLU A 63 11.77 7.17 0.58
N THR A 64 10.56 7.27 0.02
CA THR A 64 10.07 8.53 -0.55
C THR A 64 8.87 9.13 0.19
N MET A 65 8.25 8.38 1.10
CA MET A 65 7.06 8.80 1.82
C MET A 65 7.25 8.83 3.35
N PRO A 66 6.45 9.64 4.06
CA PRO A 66 5.60 10.73 3.55
C PRO A 66 6.42 11.79 2.81
N GLN A 67 5.85 12.49 1.84
CA GLN A 67 6.61 13.42 0.97
C GLN A 67 7.27 14.56 1.77
N ASP A 68 6.66 14.97 2.87
CA ASP A 68 7.14 16.00 3.80
C ASP A 68 8.11 15.47 4.86
N ALA A 69 8.13 14.16 5.09
CA ALA A 69 9.03 13.49 6.02
C ALA A 69 9.51 12.09 5.52
N PRO A 70 10.25 12.00 4.40
CA PRO A 70 10.63 10.72 3.82
C PRO A 70 11.49 9.88 4.78
N GLY A 71 11.33 8.55 4.75
CA GLY A 71 12.17 7.65 5.56
C GLY A 71 11.76 7.53 7.03
N THR A 72 10.64 8.12 7.43
CA THR A 72 10.19 8.11 8.84
C THR A 72 9.32 6.91 9.21
N LEU A 73 8.76 6.21 8.22
CA LEU A 73 7.93 5.02 8.44
C LEU A 73 8.80 3.81 8.81
N THR A 74 8.41 3.12 9.88
CA THR A 74 8.99 1.83 10.24
C THR A 74 8.57 0.74 9.25
N ALA A 75 9.31 -0.38 9.23
CA ALA A 75 9.01 -1.54 8.39
C ALA A 75 7.56 -2.04 8.58
N ALA A 76 7.14 -2.21 9.83
CA ALA A 76 5.78 -2.62 10.19
C ALA A 76 4.72 -1.64 9.66
N GLN A 77 4.91 -0.33 9.87
CA GLN A 77 3.98 0.68 9.39
C GLN A 77 3.88 0.69 7.87
N THR A 78 5.00 0.55 7.16
CA THR A 78 5.00 0.46 5.70
C THR A 78 4.24 -0.77 5.22
N ALA A 79 4.45 -1.95 5.82
CA ALA A 79 3.71 -3.16 5.47
C ALA A 79 2.19 -3.02 5.72
N GLU A 80 1.81 -2.34 6.81
CA GLU A 80 0.41 -2.01 7.11
C GLU A 80 -0.21 -1.09 6.05
N ILE A 81 0.50 -0.04 5.64
CA ILE A 81 0.07 0.86 4.57
C ILE A 81 -0.06 0.10 3.24
N VAL A 82 0.90 -0.76 2.90
CA VAL A 82 0.81 -1.60 1.70
C VAL A 82 -0.44 -2.48 1.76
N ALA A 83 -0.70 -3.17 2.88
CA ALA A 83 -1.91 -3.97 3.05
C ALA A 83 -3.20 -3.15 2.85
N HIS A 84 -3.23 -1.91 3.35
CA HIS A 84 -4.36 -1.00 3.13
C HIS A 84 -4.53 -0.62 1.63
N ILE A 85 -3.42 -0.37 0.92
CA ILE A 85 -3.41 -0.13 -0.53
C ILE A 85 -3.94 -1.34 -1.30
N LEU A 86 -3.51 -2.56 -0.95
CA LEU A 86 -4.02 -3.79 -1.56
C LEU A 86 -5.54 -3.91 -1.39
N ARG A 87 -6.05 -3.65 -0.18
CA ARG A 87 -7.49 -3.65 0.12
C ARG A 87 -8.22 -2.60 -0.71
N GLY A 88 -7.69 -1.39 -0.82
CA GLY A 88 -8.27 -0.32 -1.62
C GLY A 88 -8.33 -0.67 -3.12
N ASN A 89 -7.40 -1.50 -3.58
CA ASN A 89 -7.37 -2.08 -4.93
C ASN A 89 -8.21 -3.37 -5.07
N ARG A 90 -9.04 -3.71 -4.07
CA ARG A 90 -9.95 -4.88 -4.05
C ARG A 90 -9.26 -6.24 -4.07
N LEU A 91 -7.99 -6.32 -3.70
CA LEU A 91 -7.34 -7.61 -3.46
C LEU A 91 -7.90 -8.22 -2.16
N PRO A 92 -8.24 -9.52 -2.14
CA PRO A 92 -8.83 -10.15 -0.97
C PRO A 92 -7.81 -10.21 0.18
N ALA A 93 -8.29 -10.10 1.41
CA ALA A 93 -7.50 -10.43 2.58
C ALA A 93 -7.39 -11.96 2.75
N GLY A 94 -6.33 -12.42 3.41
CA GLY A 94 -6.11 -13.80 3.80
C GLY A 94 -5.76 -13.91 5.29
N GLU A 95 -5.20 -15.05 5.67
CA GLU A 95 -4.82 -15.34 7.06
C GLU A 95 -3.32 -15.09 7.33
N THR A 96 -2.53 -14.90 6.27
CA THR A 96 -1.09 -14.62 6.36
C THR A 96 -0.87 -13.12 6.51
N VAL A 97 -0.04 -12.76 7.49
CA VAL A 97 0.44 -11.38 7.66
C VAL A 97 1.39 -11.04 6.52
N LEU A 98 1.20 -9.87 5.89
CA LEU A 98 2.12 -9.37 4.88
C LEU A 98 3.48 -9.10 5.57
N PRO A 99 4.59 -9.70 5.09
CA PRO A 99 5.92 -9.53 5.69
C PRO A 99 6.36 -8.06 5.77
N GLU A 100 7.29 -7.79 6.67
CA GLU A 100 7.85 -6.45 6.91
C GLU A 100 9.23 -6.26 6.25
N ASP A 101 9.71 -7.26 5.51
CA ASP A 101 10.99 -7.24 4.82
C ASP A 101 10.80 -7.19 3.29
N GLU A 102 11.58 -6.32 2.65
CA GLU A 102 11.49 -6.06 1.22
C GLU A 102 11.83 -7.30 0.37
N GLU A 103 12.81 -8.11 0.80
CA GLU A 103 13.25 -9.31 0.11
C GLU A 103 12.14 -10.36 -0.04
N THR A 104 11.38 -10.63 1.02
CA THR A 104 10.25 -11.56 0.94
C THR A 104 9.11 -10.98 0.10
N LEU A 105 8.88 -9.66 0.20
CA LEU A 105 7.85 -8.97 -0.58
C LEU A 105 8.16 -8.91 -2.08
N ASP A 106 9.44 -8.99 -2.46
CA ASP A 106 9.86 -9.01 -3.86
C ASP A 106 9.35 -10.24 -4.63
N ALA A 107 9.10 -11.34 -3.92
CA ALA A 107 8.53 -12.55 -4.49
C ALA A 107 7.01 -12.45 -4.75
N ILE A 108 6.35 -11.38 -4.29
CA ILE A 108 4.90 -11.22 -4.35
C ILE A 108 4.56 -10.15 -5.39
N PRO A 109 3.99 -10.51 -6.56
CA PRO A 109 3.59 -9.52 -7.54
C PRO A 109 2.30 -8.82 -7.15
N PHE A 110 2.20 -7.53 -7.46
CA PHE A 110 0.95 -6.80 -7.43
C PHE A 110 0.10 -7.13 -8.66
N ASP A 111 -1.05 -7.79 -8.47
CA ASP A 111 -1.95 -8.20 -9.55
C ASP A 111 -3.44 -7.90 -9.24
N PRO A 112 -3.85 -6.62 -9.38
CA PRO A 112 -5.19 -6.11 -9.05
C PRO A 112 -6.25 -6.25 -10.16
#